data_AF-A0A1K1NWZ8-F1
#
_entry.id   AF-A0A1K1NWZ8-F1
#
_cell.length_a   1.000
_cell.length_b   1.000
_cell.length_c   1.000
_cell.angle_alpha   90.00
_cell.angle_beta   90.00
_cell.angle_gamma   90.00
#
_symmetry.space_group_name_H-M   'P 1'
#
loop_
_entity.id
_entity.type
_entity.pdbx_description
1 polymer ?
#
loop_
_entity_poly.entity_id
_entity_poly.type
_entity_poly.pdbx_seq_one_letter_code
_entity_poly.pdbx_strand_id
1 'polypeptide(L)'
;MNRSPKRAPCLPARAAAVLCMAAALALAFPGAYAAPDDAQKRERQMLRRMQQQLNEVQQQKSVLDQEKATLEAALNKAGGEADAHRQAAASAAARITRMERDAGTAAKEAAELRGLLEAAEKRNKELSARHEELQQDLKRTTTALEKQDEQTKLCERHNEELYRIGRELTDWYTGKGAVSAMLEAEPFTRIKRVQMENLLEAYRDQLDGQHLERSAN
;
A
#
# COMPACT_ATOMS: atom_id res chain seq x y z
N MET A 1 22.34 45.24 -3.68
CA MET A 1 21.67 45.48 -4.99
C MET A 1 20.17 45.43 -4.75
N ASN A 2 19.29 46.28 -5.27
CA ASN A 2 19.37 47.56 -5.96
C ASN A 2 17.95 48.17 -5.83
N ARG A 3 17.87 49.35 -5.20
CA ARG A 3 16.91 50.47 -5.33
C ARG A 3 15.39 50.23 -5.60
N SER A 4 14.59 50.54 -4.58
CA SER A 4 13.47 51.52 -4.42
C SER A 4 12.80 52.22 -5.65
N PRO A 5 11.74 53.07 -5.49
CA PRO A 5 10.32 52.72 -5.64
C PRO A 5 9.47 53.73 -6.48
N LYS A 6 8.14 53.51 -6.51
CA LYS A 6 6.98 54.46 -6.63
C LYS A 6 7.16 55.80 -7.39
N ARG A 7 6.37 56.00 -8.45
CA ARG A 7 6.14 57.31 -9.11
C ARG A 7 4.73 57.84 -8.83
N ALA A 8 4.65 59.05 -8.32
CA ALA A 8 3.48 59.94 -8.38
C ALA A 8 3.67 60.95 -9.53
N PRO A 9 2.60 61.51 -10.11
CA PRO A 9 2.70 62.70 -10.93
C PRO A 9 2.22 63.96 -10.19
N CYS A 10 3.07 64.99 -10.20
CA CYS A 10 2.81 66.36 -9.80
C CYS A 10 2.57 67.25 -11.04
N LEU A 11 1.57 68.14 -10.97
CA LEU A 11 1.51 69.53 -11.52
C LEU A 11 1.71 69.76 -13.05
N PRO A 12 0.98 70.73 -13.63
CA PRO A 12 1.49 72.11 -13.59
C PRO A 12 0.44 73.19 -13.37
N ALA A 13 0.63 73.97 -12.30
CA ALA A 13 0.20 75.35 -12.21
C ALA A 13 1.16 76.19 -13.05
N ARG A 14 0.66 76.83 -14.11
CA ARG A 14 1.41 77.78 -14.92
C ARG A 14 0.83 79.19 -14.75
N ALA A 15 1.72 80.04 -14.23
CA ALA A 15 1.94 81.41 -14.64
C ALA A 15 0.81 82.42 -14.41
N ALA A 16 0.87 83.04 -13.24
CA ALA A 16 0.63 84.47 -13.09
C ALA A 16 1.65 85.30 -13.91
N ALA A 17 1.28 86.55 -14.20
CA ALA A 17 2.11 87.71 -14.60
C ALA A 17 1.93 88.22 -16.05
N VAL A 18 0.86 88.97 -16.29
CA VAL A 18 0.83 90.15 -17.20
C VAL A 18 -0.19 91.12 -16.58
N LEU A 19 0.21 92.10 -15.75
CA LEU A 19 0.80 93.41 -16.07
C LEU A 19 -0.23 94.50 -15.74
N CYS A 20 -0.18 94.98 -14.49
CA CYS A 20 -0.68 96.28 -14.10
C CYS A 20 0.19 97.37 -14.73
N MET A 21 -0.35 98.19 -15.64
CA MET A 21 -0.03 99.61 -15.81
C MET A 21 -0.75 100.19 -17.04
N ALA A 22 -1.85 100.88 -16.80
CA ALA A 22 -2.28 102.05 -17.59
C ALA A 22 -3.32 102.81 -16.75
N ALA A 23 -2.81 103.61 -15.82
CA ALA A 23 -3.58 104.61 -15.11
C ALA A 23 -3.81 105.84 -16.02
N ALA A 24 -4.98 106.45 -15.84
CA ALA A 24 -5.22 107.89 -15.94
C ALA A 24 -4.97 108.61 -17.29
N LEU A 25 -6.07 108.79 -18.04
CA LEU A 25 -6.34 109.99 -18.84
C LEU A 25 -7.87 110.20 -18.79
N ALA A 26 -8.39 110.90 -17.79
CA ALA A 26 -8.67 112.34 -17.78
C ALA A 26 -9.60 112.82 -18.91
N LEU A 27 -10.87 113.00 -18.54
CA LEU A 27 -11.71 114.19 -18.79
C LEU A 27 -11.78 114.76 -20.22
N ALA A 28 -12.89 114.46 -20.91
CA ALA A 28 -13.66 115.41 -21.73
C ALA A 28 -15.05 114.83 -22.08
N PHE A 29 -16.06 115.22 -21.29
CA PHE A 29 -17.44 115.69 -21.64
C PHE A 29 -18.24 115.17 -22.87
N PRO A 30 -19.57 115.35 -22.87
CA PRO A 30 -20.55 114.28 -22.97
C PRO A 30 -21.25 114.24 -24.34
N GLY A 31 -21.64 113.06 -24.80
CA GLY A 31 -22.35 112.96 -26.06
C GLY A 31 -23.12 111.66 -26.17
N ALA A 32 -24.44 111.83 -26.27
CA ALA A 32 -25.41 110.83 -26.72
C ALA A 32 -25.67 109.66 -25.75
N TYR A 33 -26.54 109.92 -24.78
CA TYR A 33 -27.63 108.99 -24.47
C TYR A 33 -28.40 108.71 -25.76
N ALA A 34 -28.10 107.58 -26.40
CA ALA A 34 -28.90 106.99 -27.45
C ALA A 34 -29.20 105.54 -27.07
N ALA A 35 -30.49 105.24 -26.91
CA ALA A 35 -31.11 103.92 -26.82
C ALA A 35 -30.66 103.01 -25.63
N PRO A 36 -31.39 102.99 -24.50
CA PRO A 36 -31.26 101.93 -23.48
C PRO A 36 -31.58 100.51 -24.01
N ASP A 37 -32.03 100.36 -25.26
CA ASP A 37 -32.45 99.07 -25.83
C ASP A 37 -31.29 98.13 -26.24
N ASP A 38 -30.12 98.62 -26.68
CA ASP A 38 -29.07 97.75 -27.26
C ASP A 38 -28.10 97.17 -26.22
N ALA A 39 -27.81 97.92 -25.15
CA ALA A 39 -27.08 97.39 -23.98
C ALA A 39 -27.90 96.31 -23.27
N GLN A 40 -29.21 96.56 -23.11
CA GLN A 40 -30.15 95.61 -22.51
C GLN A 40 -30.33 94.33 -23.36
N LYS A 41 -30.22 94.42 -24.69
CA LYS A 41 -30.19 93.23 -25.58
C LYS A 41 -28.92 92.39 -25.42
N ARG A 42 -27.73 93.00 -25.27
CA ARG A 42 -26.46 92.27 -25.05
C ARG A 42 -26.44 91.56 -23.71
N GLU A 43 -26.94 92.20 -22.64
CA GLU A 43 -27.12 91.57 -21.33
C GLU A 43 -28.08 90.38 -21.39
N ARG A 44 -29.23 90.53 -22.08
CA ARG A 44 -30.16 89.41 -22.30
C ARG A 44 -29.53 88.25 -23.08
N GLN A 45 -28.66 88.53 -24.05
CA GLN A 45 -27.91 87.50 -24.78
C GLN A 45 -26.86 86.81 -23.90
N MET A 46 -26.14 87.54 -23.03
CA MET A 46 -25.23 86.94 -22.06
C MET A 46 -25.96 86.08 -21.02
N LEU A 47 -27.08 86.55 -20.48
CA LEU A 47 -27.91 85.79 -19.55
C LEU A 47 -28.45 84.50 -20.19
N ARG A 48 -28.87 84.54 -21.46
CA ARG A 48 -29.28 83.33 -22.20
C ARG A 48 -28.14 82.33 -22.35
N ARG A 49 -26.92 82.78 -22.68
CA ARG A 49 -25.73 81.91 -22.77
C ARG A 49 -25.35 81.33 -21.40
N MET A 50 -25.41 82.13 -20.35
CA MET A 50 -25.15 81.67 -18.98
C MET A 50 -26.19 80.65 -18.54
N GLN A 51 -27.47 80.85 -18.88
CA GLN A 51 -28.54 79.89 -18.59
C GLN A 51 -28.40 78.60 -19.40
N GLN A 52 -27.94 78.68 -20.65
CA GLN A 52 -27.58 77.50 -21.45
C GLN A 52 -26.42 76.73 -20.83
N GLN A 53 -25.35 77.41 -20.41
CA GLN A 53 -24.21 76.80 -19.72
C GLN A 53 -24.60 76.16 -18.38
N LEU A 54 -25.48 76.80 -17.60
CA LEU A 54 -26.00 76.20 -16.37
C LEU A 54 -26.79 74.93 -16.65
N ASN A 55 -27.62 74.92 -17.70
CA ASN A 55 -28.36 73.72 -18.10
C ASN A 55 -27.43 72.60 -18.57
N GLU A 56 -26.38 72.92 -19.34
CA GLU A 56 -25.36 71.94 -19.78
C GLU A 56 -24.59 71.35 -18.60
N VAL A 57 -24.16 72.19 -17.64
CA VAL A 57 -23.48 71.72 -16.41
C VAL A 57 -24.41 70.90 -15.53
N GLN A 58 -25.69 71.28 -15.43
CA GLN A 58 -26.70 70.51 -14.70
C GLN A 58 -26.89 69.12 -15.33
N GLN A 59 -26.94 69.05 -16.67
CA GLN A 59 -27.03 67.78 -17.41
C GLN A 59 -25.76 66.93 -17.21
N GLN A 60 -24.57 67.51 -17.37
CA GLN A 60 -23.31 66.81 -17.15
C GLN A 60 -23.18 66.28 -15.71
N LYS A 61 -23.59 67.07 -14.72
CA LYS A 61 -23.63 66.61 -13.32
C LYS A 61 -24.56 65.41 -13.16
N SER A 62 -25.75 65.46 -13.75
CA SER A 62 -26.69 64.33 -13.68
C SER A 62 -26.16 63.06 -14.36
N VAL A 63 -25.43 63.20 -15.47
CA VAL A 63 -24.78 62.07 -16.16
C VAL A 63 -23.64 61.51 -15.31
N LEU A 64 -22.78 62.37 -14.75
CA LEU A 64 -21.68 61.93 -13.88
C LEU A 64 -22.18 61.26 -12.60
N ASP A 65 -23.27 61.73 -12.01
CA ASP A 65 -23.88 61.11 -10.83
C ASP A 65 -24.47 59.74 -11.17
N GLN A 66 -25.06 59.57 -12.36
CA GLN A 66 -25.49 58.26 -12.88
C GLN A 66 -24.31 57.32 -13.13
N GLU A 67 -23.26 57.80 -13.81
CA GLU A 67 -22.05 57.00 -14.07
C GLU A 67 -21.39 56.54 -12.77
N LYS A 68 -21.26 57.43 -11.78
CA LYS A 68 -20.76 57.07 -10.44
C LYS A 68 -21.60 55.99 -9.79
N ALA A 69 -22.93 56.11 -9.80
CA ALA A 69 -23.81 55.08 -9.26
C ALA A 69 -23.62 53.73 -9.97
N THR A 70 -23.46 53.74 -11.31
CA THR A 70 -23.21 52.51 -12.07
C THR A 70 -21.84 51.90 -11.79
N LEU A 71 -20.80 52.73 -11.65
CA LEU A 71 -19.45 52.29 -11.33
C LEU A 71 -19.35 51.75 -9.90
N GLU A 72 -20.01 52.39 -8.92
CA GLU A 72 -20.11 51.90 -7.55
C GLU A 72 -20.86 50.56 -7.49
N ALA A 73 -21.95 50.41 -8.24
CA ALA A 73 -22.65 49.13 -8.35
C ALA A 73 -21.77 48.03 -8.98
N ALA A 74 -21.02 48.36 -10.04
CA ALA A 74 -20.09 47.43 -10.68
C ALA A 74 -18.92 47.06 -9.76
N LEU A 75 -18.37 48.01 -8.99
CA LEU A 75 -17.32 47.79 -8.01
C LEU A 75 -17.80 46.85 -6.90
N ASN A 76 -19.00 47.09 -6.36
CA ASN A 76 -19.59 46.24 -5.32
C ASN A 76 -19.85 44.83 -5.84
N LYS A 77 -20.34 44.69 -7.07
CA LYS A 77 -20.54 43.39 -7.71
C LYS A 77 -19.22 42.65 -7.93
N ALA A 78 -18.22 43.33 -8.50
CA ALA A 78 -16.90 42.75 -8.73
C ALA A 78 -16.20 42.37 -7.40
N GLY A 79 -16.37 43.18 -6.35
CA GLY A 79 -15.90 42.87 -5.00
C GLY A 79 -16.54 41.60 -4.44
N GLY A 80 -17.87 41.48 -4.56
CA GLY A 80 -18.60 40.27 -4.14
C GLY A 80 -18.20 39.02 -4.91
N GLU A 81 -18.00 39.12 -6.23
CA GLU A 81 -17.51 38.01 -7.06
C GLU A 81 -16.06 37.63 -6.70
N ALA A 82 -15.19 38.60 -6.46
CA ALA A 82 -13.81 38.35 -6.03
C ALA A 82 -13.75 37.64 -4.67
N ASP A 83 -14.58 38.04 -3.71
CA ASP A 83 -14.68 37.38 -2.40
C ASP A 83 -15.23 35.96 -2.52
N ALA A 84 -16.25 35.75 -3.36
CA ALA A 84 -16.80 34.42 -3.63
C ALA A 84 -15.75 33.49 -4.26
N HIS A 85 -15.01 33.98 -5.27
CA HIS A 85 -13.91 33.22 -5.88
C HIS A 85 -12.77 32.95 -4.89
N ARG A 86 -12.45 33.90 -4.01
CA ARG A 86 -11.44 33.70 -2.96
C ARG A 86 -11.85 32.62 -1.96
N GLN A 87 -13.12 32.60 -1.54
CA GLN A 87 -13.66 31.55 -0.68
C GLN A 87 -13.68 30.19 -1.38
N ALA A 88 -14.08 30.15 -2.65
CA ALA A 88 -14.05 28.94 -3.45
C ALA A 88 -12.61 28.40 -3.62
N ALA A 89 -11.63 29.26 -3.91
CA ALA A 89 -10.23 28.88 -4.02
C ALA A 89 -9.67 28.36 -2.68
N ALA A 90 -9.99 29.02 -1.57
CA ALA A 90 -9.57 28.57 -0.23
C ALA A 90 -10.15 27.19 0.12
N SER A 91 -11.44 26.95 -0.18
CA SER A 91 -12.06 25.65 0.05
C SER A 91 -11.50 24.56 -0.86
N ALA A 92 -11.22 24.87 -2.13
CA ALA A 92 -10.57 23.95 -3.05
C ALA A 92 -9.15 23.59 -2.59
N ALA A 93 -8.35 24.56 -2.15
CA ALA A 93 -7.03 24.32 -1.59
C ALA A 93 -7.09 23.44 -0.33
N ALA A 94 -8.04 23.69 0.58
CA ALA A 94 -8.26 22.85 1.75
C ALA A 94 -8.63 21.40 1.36
N ARG A 95 -9.46 21.22 0.33
CA ARG A 95 -9.80 19.88 -0.19
C ARG A 95 -8.60 19.17 -0.79
N ILE A 96 -7.76 19.86 -1.56
CA ILE A 96 -6.52 19.30 -2.13
C ILE A 96 -5.59 18.82 -1.02
N THR A 97 -5.30 19.65 -0.02
CA THR A 97 -4.42 19.25 1.10
C THR A 97 -4.96 18.10 1.95
N ARG A 98 -6.30 17.92 1.97
CA ARG A 98 -6.93 16.75 2.60
C ARG A 98 -6.75 15.52 1.72
N MET A 99 -7.04 15.61 0.43
CA MET A 99 -6.86 14.51 -0.52
C MET A 99 -5.40 14.04 -0.60
N GLU A 100 -4.43 14.94 -0.54
CA GLU A 100 -3.00 14.60 -0.51
C GLU A 100 -2.63 13.83 0.76
N ARG A 101 -3.18 14.21 1.92
CA ARG A 101 -3.00 13.47 3.17
C ARG A 101 -3.63 12.09 3.10
N ASP A 102 -4.86 11.99 2.63
CA ASP A 102 -5.59 10.72 2.50
C ASP A 102 -4.89 9.79 1.49
N ALA A 103 -4.36 10.33 0.39
CA ALA A 103 -3.55 9.57 -0.56
C ALA A 103 -2.22 9.10 0.06
N GLY A 104 -1.59 9.95 0.88
CA GLY A 104 -0.37 9.60 1.61
C GLY A 104 -0.59 8.50 2.66
N THR A 105 -1.71 8.51 3.38
CA THR A 105 -2.05 7.44 4.33
C THR A 105 -2.38 6.14 3.59
N ALA A 106 -3.20 6.19 2.54
CA ALA A 106 -3.53 5.02 1.74
C ALA A 106 -2.29 4.38 1.09
N ALA A 107 -1.32 5.19 0.64
CA ALA A 107 -0.06 4.69 0.10
C ALA A 107 0.79 3.96 1.15
N LYS A 108 0.82 4.43 2.40
CA LYS A 108 1.53 3.77 3.50
C LYS A 108 0.86 2.43 3.86
N GLU A 109 -0.46 2.44 4.01
CA GLU A 109 -1.23 1.21 4.28
C GLU A 109 -1.03 0.17 3.17
N ALA A 110 -1.05 0.60 1.90
CA ALA A 110 -0.78 -0.29 0.77
C ALA A 110 0.65 -0.88 0.81
N ALA A 111 1.65 -0.11 1.22
CA ALA A 111 3.02 -0.59 1.37
C ALA A 111 3.14 -1.59 2.53
N GLU A 112 2.51 -1.31 3.67
CA GLU A 112 2.47 -2.22 4.83
C GLU A 112 1.78 -3.54 4.50
N LEU A 113 0.60 -3.48 3.86
CA LEU A 113 -0.14 -4.68 3.44
C LEU A 113 0.65 -5.52 2.45
N ARG A 114 1.36 -4.90 1.49
CA ARG A 114 2.26 -5.63 0.59
C ARG A 114 3.39 -6.33 1.34
N GLY A 115 4.02 -5.64 2.30
CA GLY A 115 5.04 -6.26 3.15
C GLY A 115 4.52 -7.43 3.97
N LEU A 116 3.31 -7.31 4.53
CA LEU A 116 2.66 -8.40 5.26
C LEU A 116 2.33 -9.59 4.35
N LEU A 117 1.86 -9.32 3.12
CA LEU A 117 1.54 -10.35 2.15
C LEU A 117 2.80 -11.13 1.73
N GLU A 118 3.89 -10.44 1.40
CA GLU A 118 5.17 -11.08 1.09
C GLU A 118 5.71 -11.90 2.27
N ALA A 119 5.59 -11.40 3.49
CA ALA A 119 5.99 -12.13 4.70
C ALA A 119 5.12 -13.37 4.94
N ALA A 120 3.81 -13.27 4.69
CA ALA A 120 2.87 -14.40 4.80
C ALA A 120 3.15 -15.47 3.73
N GLU A 121 3.43 -15.06 2.49
CA GLU A 121 3.80 -15.97 1.41
C GLU A 121 5.11 -16.72 1.72
N LYS A 122 6.13 -16.03 2.24
CA LYS A 122 7.37 -16.68 2.67
C LYS A 122 7.13 -17.72 3.75
N ARG A 123 6.37 -17.37 4.80
CA ARG A 123 5.99 -18.31 5.86
C ARG A 123 5.20 -19.51 5.32
N ASN A 124 4.28 -19.28 4.38
CA ASN A 124 3.50 -20.35 3.78
C ASN A 124 4.40 -21.34 3.01
N LYS A 125 5.34 -20.83 2.21
CA LYS A 125 6.34 -21.65 1.51
C LYS A 125 7.23 -22.44 2.47
N GLU A 126 7.70 -21.81 3.54
CA GLU A 126 8.50 -22.48 4.58
C GLU A 126 7.69 -23.58 5.28
N LEU A 127 6.42 -23.32 5.62
CA LEU A 127 5.55 -24.32 6.23
C LEU A 127 5.25 -25.48 5.28
N SER A 128 5.02 -25.20 3.99
CA SER A 128 4.83 -26.24 2.97
C SER A 128 6.07 -27.13 2.85
N ALA A 129 7.27 -26.55 2.78
CA ALA A 129 8.52 -27.30 2.72
C ALA A 129 8.73 -28.17 3.97
N ARG A 130 8.46 -27.63 5.17
CA ARG A 130 8.53 -28.40 6.42
C ARG A 130 7.50 -29.53 6.46
N HIS A 131 6.31 -29.30 5.92
CA HIS A 131 5.27 -30.33 5.85
C HIS A 131 5.70 -31.48 4.94
N GLU A 132 6.27 -31.19 3.78
CA GLU A 132 6.81 -32.20 2.86
C GLU A 132 7.97 -32.99 3.49
N GLU A 133 8.89 -32.31 4.18
CA GLU A 133 9.99 -32.94 4.91
C GLU A 133 9.47 -33.90 6.00
N LEU A 134 8.56 -33.43 6.86
CA LEU A 134 7.94 -34.25 7.89
C LEU A 134 7.16 -35.44 7.29
N GLN A 135 6.49 -35.26 6.16
CA GLN A 135 5.79 -36.34 5.48
C GLN A 135 6.76 -37.39 4.93
N GLN A 136 7.91 -36.98 4.41
CA GLN A 136 8.96 -37.91 3.98
C GLN A 136 9.58 -38.67 5.17
N ASP A 137 9.85 -37.98 6.26
CA ASP A 137 10.41 -38.59 7.47
C ASP A 137 9.41 -39.56 8.12
N LEU A 138 8.13 -39.23 8.14
CA LEU A 138 7.09 -40.18 8.56
C LEU A 138 7.11 -41.44 7.68
N LYS A 139 7.16 -41.31 6.36
CA LYS A 139 7.25 -42.49 5.47
C LYS A 139 8.52 -43.31 5.69
N ARG A 140 9.66 -42.66 5.96
CA ARG A 140 10.92 -43.35 6.24
C ARG A 140 10.87 -44.10 7.57
N THR A 141 10.33 -43.47 8.60
CA THR A 141 10.20 -44.08 9.93
C THR A 141 9.17 -45.21 9.93
N THR A 142 8.04 -45.07 9.24
CA THR A 142 7.05 -46.16 9.11
C THR A 142 7.64 -47.35 8.37
N THR A 143 8.32 -47.15 7.24
CA THR A 143 8.95 -48.25 6.49
C THR A 143 10.10 -48.91 7.26
N ALA A 144 10.87 -48.15 8.04
CA ALA A 144 11.88 -48.72 8.94
C ALA A 144 11.24 -49.55 10.06
N LEU A 145 10.13 -49.07 10.63
CA LEU A 145 9.40 -49.78 11.69
C LEU A 145 8.79 -51.08 11.17
N GLU A 146 8.18 -51.06 9.98
CA GLU A 146 7.64 -52.26 9.32
C GLU A 146 8.72 -53.33 9.12
N LYS A 147 9.90 -52.94 8.63
CA LYS A 147 11.04 -53.86 8.48
C LYS A 147 11.52 -54.42 9.81
N GLN A 148 11.58 -53.59 10.85
CA GLN A 148 11.99 -54.03 12.18
C GLN A 148 10.97 -55.03 12.77
N ASP A 149 9.68 -54.78 12.56
CA ASP A 149 8.59 -55.66 13.00
C ASP A 149 8.66 -57.02 12.27
N GLU A 150 8.90 -57.02 10.96
CA GLU A 150 9.12 -58.25 10.17
C GLU A 150 10.34 -59.04 10.67
N GLN A 151 11.46 -58.35 10.93
CA GLN A 151 12.66 -58.99 11.48
C GLN A 151 12.41 -59.56 12.87
N THR A 152 11.66 -58.86 13.71
CA THR A 152 11.31 -59.32 15.07
C THR A 152 10.46 -60.58 15.00
N LYS A 153 9.41 -60.60 14.17
CA LYS A 153 8.57 -61.79 13.93
C LYS A 153 9.36 -62.97 13.39
N LEU A 154 10.34 -62.71 12.53
CA LEU A 154 11.21 -63.77 12.00
C LEU A 154 12.13 -64.34 13.09
N CYS A 155 12.73 -63.48 13.92
CA CYS A 155 13.50 -63.91 15.09
C CYS A 155 12.65 -64.71 16.10
N GLU A 156 11.42 -64.28 16.38
CA GLU A 156 10.48 -64.99 17.26
C GLU A 156 10.17 -66.40 16.73
N ARG A 157 9.83 -66.52 15.44
CA ARG A 157 9.59 -67.83 14.80
C ARG A 157 10.80 -68.75 14.88
N HIS A 158 12.00 -68.24 14.58
CA HIS A 158 13.22 -69.04 14.67
C HIS A 158 13.52 -69.47 16.12
N ASN A 159 13.31 -68.60 17.10
CA ASN A 159 13.51 -68.96 18.50
C ASN A 159 12.51 -70.04 18.94
N GLU A 160 11.26 -69.97 18.52
CA GLU A 160 10.25 -70.99 18.79
C GLU A 160 10.64 -72.35 18.17
N GLU A 161 11.09 -72.33 16.92
CA GLU A 161 11.50 -73.54 16.20
C GLU A 161 12.77 -74.18 16.80
N LEU A 162 13.77 -73.38 17.16
CA LEU A 162 14.96 -73.85 17.87
C LEU A 162 14.60 -74.44 19.23
N TYR A 163 13.67 -73.82 19.96
CA TYR A 163 13.20 -74.36 21.23
C TYR A 163 12.48 -75.69 21.06
N ARG A 164 11.65 -75.84 20.01
CA ARG A 164 10.98 -77.11 19.66
C ARG A 164 12.00 -78.21 19.36
N ILE A 165 12.96 -77.94 18.48
CA ILE A 165 14.03 -78.90 18.12
C ILE A 165 14.85 -79.28 19.35
N GLY A 166 15.23 -78.30 20.19
CA GLY A 166 15.97 -78.55 21.42
C GLY A 166 15.21 -79.43 22.43
N ARG A 167 13.90 -79.23 22.54
CA ARG A 167 13.00 -80.08 23.35
C ARG A 167 12.94 -81.50 22.80
N GLU A 168 12.69 -81.66 21.51
CA GLU A 168 12.65 -82.97 20.85
C GLU A 168 13.96 -83.75 21.03
N LEU A 169 15.11 -83.08 20.88
CA LEU A 169 16.42 -83.69 21.09
C LEU A 169 16.63 -84.13 22.55
N THR A 170 16.18 -83.31 23.51
CA THR A 170 16.26 -83.61 24.95
C THR A 170 15.36 -84.78 25.32
N ASP A 171 14.11 -84.80 24.82
CA ASP A 171 13.13 -85.87 25.04
C ASP A 171 13.63 -87.20 24.44
N TRP A 172 14.25 -87.14 23.26
CA TRP A 172 14.87 -88.31 22.64
C TRP A 172 16.07 -88.83 23.44
N TYR A 173 16.96 -87.95 23.92
CA TYR A 173 18.13 -88.34 24.70
C TYR A 173 17.75 -88.87 26.09
N THR A 174 16.73 -88.30 26.74
CA THR A 174 16.21 -88.83 28.01
C THR A 174 15.41 -90.12 27.83
N GLY A 175 14.68 -90.25 26.71
CA GLY A 175 13.99 -91.48 26.31
C GLY A 175 14.91 -92.67 26.00
N LYS A 176 16.20 -92.43 25.71
CA LYS A 176 17.24 -93.48 25.63
C LYS A 176 17.56 -94.15 26.98
N GLY A 177 16.97 -93.71 28.09
CA GLY A 177 17.26 -94.18 29.44
C GLY A 177 17.53 -95.69 29.56
N ALA A 178 18.55 -96.04 30.37
CA ALA A 178 19.06 -97.35 30.84
C ALA A 178 18.97 -98.58 29.90
N VAL A 179 17.81 -98.87 29.33
CA VAL A 179 17.54 -99.97 28.41
C VAL A 179 18.19 -99.76 27.03
N SER A 180 18.29 -98.51 26.52
CA SER A 180 18.91 -98.28 25.19
C SER A 180 20.43 -98.25 25.23
N ALA A 181 21.03 -97.84 26.34
CA ALA A 181 22.49 -97.90 26.56
C ALA A 181 23.02 -99.35 26.57
N MET A 182 22.18 -100.30 26.99
CA MET A 182 22.52 -101.74 26.98
C MET A 182 22.46 -102.34 25.56
N LEU A 183 21.64 -101.78 24.66
CA LEU A 183 21.51 -102.17 23.24
C LEU A 183 22.53 -101.46 22.32
N GLU A 184 23.08 -100.30 22.71
CA GLU A 184 24.15 -99.61 21.97
C GLU A 184 25.51 -100.31 22.08
N ALA A 185 25.71 -101.17 23.08
CA ALA A 185 26.93 -101.94 23.28
C ALA A 185 27.06 -103.18 22.38
N GLU A 186 26.09 -103.47 21.50
CA GLU A 186 26.15 -104.64 20.62
C GLU A 186 26.99 -104.41 19.35
N PRO A 187 28.15 -105.07 19.19
CA PRO A 187 29.10 -104.80 18.10
C PRO A 187 28.68 -105.34 16.73
N PHE A 188 27.59 -106.12 16.64
CA PHE A 188 27.30 -106.91 15.43
C PHE A 188 26.22 -106.34 14.49
N THR A 189 25.26 -105.54 14.97
CA THR A 189 24.15 -105.09 14.10
C THR A 189 24.33 -103.69 13.53
N ARG A 190 25.02 -102.76 14.20
CA ARG A 190 25.20 -101.33 13.79
C ARG A 190 23.90 -100.58 13.41
N ILE A 191 22.72 -101.19 13.54
CA ILE A 191 21.42 -100.65 13.11
C ILE A 191 21.12 -99.33 13.86
N LYS A 192 21.44 -99.27 15.16
CA LYS A 192 21.27 -98.07 15.99
C LYS A 192 22.18 -96.90 15.56
N ARG A 193 23.38 -97.19 15.05
CA ARG A 193 24.28 -96.18 14.51
C ARG A 193 23.72 -95.56 13.22
N VAL A 194 23.19 -96.38 12.32
CA VAL A 194 22.55 -95.90 11.08
C VAL A 194 21.28 -95.10 11.39
N GLN A 195 20.47 -95.52 12.38
CA GLN A 195 19.33 -94.72 12.84
C GLN A 195 19.76 -93.36 13.42
N MET A 196 20.91 -93.31 14.10
CA MET A 196 21.52 -92.07 14.59
C MET A 196 21.99 -91.17 13.45
N GLU A 197 22.70 -91.74 12.47
CA GLU A 197 23.19 -91.02 11.29
C GLU A 197 22.01 -90.44 10.48
N ASN A 198 20.96 -91.23 10.23
CA ASN A 198 19.75 -90.75 9.54
C ASN A 198 18.99 -89.66 10.31
N LEU A 199 18.95 -89.73 11.64
CA LEU A 199 18.29 -88.71 12.45
C LEU A 199 19.08 -87.39 12.46
N LEU A 200 20.40 -87.48 12.60
CA LEU A 200 21.30 -86.34 12.47
C LEU A 200 21.20 -85.70 11.08
N GLU A 201 21.12 -86.52 10.03
CA GLU A 201 20.97 -86.07 8.65
C GLU A 201 19.61 -85.40 8.45
N ALA A 202 18.51 -85.95 8.98
CA ALA A 202 17.18 -85.32 8.91
C ALA A 202 17.12 -83.95 9.62
N TYR A 203 17.73 -83.81 10.79
CA TYR A 203 17.81 -82.50 11.47
C TYR A 203 18.74 -81.53 10.74
N ARG A 204 19.82 -82.04 10.12
CA ARG A 204 20.73 -81.23 9.32
C ARG A 204 20.05 -80.72 8.05
N ASP A 205 19.24 -81.55 7.39
CA ASP A 205 18.41 -81.15 6.25
C ASP A 205 17.35 -80.11 6.63
N GLN A 206 16.74 -80.22 7.82
CA GLN A 206 15.82 -79.20 8.34
C GLN A 206 16.54 -77.86 8.61
N LEU A 207 17.72 -77.90 9.22
CA LEU A 207 18.54 -76.71 9.48
C LEU A 207 19.04 -76.06 8.18
N ASP A 208 19.52 -76.86 7.23
CA ASP A 208 20.01 -76.38 5.93
C ASP A 208 18.87 -75.83 5.06
N GLY A 209 17.68 -76.44 5.12
CA GLY A 209 16.47 -75.93 4.47
C GLY A 209 16.06 -74.54 4.98
N GLN A 210 16.05 -74.35 6.30
CA GLN A 210 15.77 -73.03 6.91
C GLN A 210 16.86 -72.00 6.60
N HIS A 211 18.13 -72.41 6.53
CA HIS A 211 19.24 -71.52 6.17
C HIS A 211 19.16 -71.06 4.71
N LEU A 212 18.66 -71.91 3.80
CA LEU A 212 18.50 -71.58 2.38
C LEU A 212 17.30 -70.64 2.13
N GLU A 213 16.16 -70.84 2.81
CA GLU A 213 15.02 -69.91 2.75
C GLU A 213 15.40 -68.49 3.21
N ARG A 214 16.35 -68.37 4.14
CA ARG A 214 16.91 -67.09 4.61
C ARG A 214 17.79 -66.38 3.56
N SER A 215 18.36 -67.09 2.60
CA SER A 215 19.22 -66.51 1.55
C SER A 215 18.47 -66.10 0.28
N ALA A 216 17.23 -66.58 0.13
CA ALA A 216 16.38 -66.35 -1.03
C ALA A 216 15.35 -65.23 -0.84
N ASN A 217 15.12 -64.78 0.40
CA ASN A 217 14.28 -63.64 0.77
C ASN A 217 15.13 -62.47 1.30
#